data_AF-A0A973PZD1-F1
#
_entry.id   AF-A0A973PZD1-F1
#
_cell.length_a   1.000
_cell.length_b   1.000
_cell.length_c   1.000
_cell.angle_alpha   90.00
_cell.angle_beta   90.00
_cell.angle_gamma   90.00
#
_symmetry.space_group_name_H-M   'P 1'
#
loop_
_entity.id
_entity.type
_entity.pdbx_description
1 polymer ?
#
loop_
_entity_poly.entity_id
_entity_poly.type
_entity_poly.pdbx_seq_one_letter_code
_entity_poly.pdbx_strand_id
1 'polypeptide(L)'
;MPKPERAAERAEHTQAGRPLYRDPEAPVDARVHDLLARMSLREKVGQLNQRMYGWDAYRRTSDGGYELTDALYAETDRFEGLGA
;
A
#
# COMPACT_ATOMS: atom_id res chain seq x y z
N MET A 1 8.93 -3.95 46.74
CA MET A 1 9.32 -3.53 45.38
C MET A 1 9.89 -4.74 44.66
N PRO A 2 9.78 -4.89 43.33
CA PRO A 2 8.95 -4.17 42.34
C PRO A 2 8.32 -5.17 41.30
N LYS A 3 7.57 -4.82 40.24
CA LYS A 3 7.35 -3.55 39.54
C LYS A 3 5.87 -3.34 39.12
N PRO A 4 5.40 -2.08 39.15
CA PRO A 4 4.28 -1.63 38.34
C PRO A 4 4.77 -1.41 36.90
N GLU A 5 4.40 -2.26 35.95
CA GLU A 5 4.91 -2.17 34.57
C GLU A 5 3.83 -2.16 33.49
N ARG A 6 2.56 -1.89 33.82
CA ARG A 6 1.50 -1.72 32.80
C ARG A 6 0.81 -0.35 32.79
N ALA A 7 1.24 0.57 33.66
CA ALA A 7 0.78 1.95 33.66
C ALA A 7 1.80 2.90 32.99
N ALA A 8 3.09 2.51 32.93
CA ALA A 8 4.16 3.31 32.33
C ALA A 8 4.27 3.16 30.80
N GLU A 9 3.79 2.07 30.20
CA GLU A 9 3.78 1.94 28.72
C GLU A 9 2.68 2.77 28.03
N ARG A 10 1.76 3.37 28.80
CA ARG A 10 0.78 4.33 28.26
C ARG A 10 1.28 5.78 28.28
N ALA A 11 2.51 6.01 28.73
CA ALA A 11 3.19 7.28 28.55
C ALA A 11 4.15 7.15 27.37
N GLU A 12 4.11 8.12 26.46
CA GLU A 12 5.04 8.29 25.33
C GLU A 12 4.74 7.49 24.05
N HIS A 13 3.48 7.47 23.61
CA HIS A 13 3.28 7.76 22.18
C HIS A 13 3.11 9.27 22.07
N THR A 14 4.24 9.96 22.11
CA THR A 14 4.35 11.33 21.58
C THR A 14 3.56 11.35 20.29
N GLN A 15 2.70 12.36 20.14
CA GLN A 15 1.99 12.65 18.90
C GLN A 15 3.05 12.97 17.84
N ALA A 16 3.67 11.93 17.28
CA ALA A 16 4.63 12.04 16.22
C ALA A 16 3.85 12.64 15.07
N GLY A 17 4.27 13.84 14.64
CA GLY A 17 3.67 14.53 13.51
C GLY A 17 3.45 13.56 12.35
N ARG A 18 2.37 13.80 11.60
CA ARG A 18 2.00 13.00 10.42
C ARG A 18 3.28 12.62 9.65
N PRO A 19 3.50 11.32 9.32
CA PRO A 19 4.70 10.89 8.61
C PRO A 19 4.96 11.74 7.36
N LEU A 20 6.22 12.07 7.09
CA LEU A 20 6.60 12.97 6.00
C LEU A 20 6.05 12.50 4.66
N TYR A 21 6.03 11.19 4.39
CA TYR A 21 5.50 10.65 3.13
C TYR A 21 4.02 10.99 2.88
N ARG A 22 3.24 11.26 3.93
CA ARG A 22 1.83 11.65 3.86
C ARG A 22 1.62 13.16 3.72
N ASP A 23 2.69 13.94 3.70
CA ASP A 23 2.61 15.38 3.52
C ASP A 23 2.62 15.76 2.03
N PRO A 24 1.53 16.27 1.44
CA PRO A 24 1.49 16.58 0.00
C PRO A 24 2.36 17.78 -0.37
N GLU A 25 2.63 18.69 0.59
CA GLU A 25 3.46 19.89 0.39
C GLU A 25 4.97 19.60 0.44
N ALA A 26 5.37 18.42 0.94
CA ALA A 26 6.78 18.04 1.00
C ALA A 26 7.32 17.58 -0.38
N PRO A 27 8.64 17.78 -0.66
CA PRO A 27 9.26 17.30 -1.90
C PRO A 27 9.06 15.80 -2.10
N VAL A 28 8.81 15.41 -3.36
CA VAL A 28 8.53 14.00 -3.71
C VAL A 28 9.67 13.08 -3.26
N ASP A 29 10.93 13.43 -3.53
CA ASP A 29 12.08 12.61 -3.14
C ASP A 29 12.15 12.39 -1.63
N ALA A 30 11.88 13.42 -0.84
CA ALA A 30 11.87 13.33 0.62
C ALA A 30 10.75 12.40 1.12
N ARG A 31 9.58 12.46 0.48
CA ARG A 31 8.44 11.57 0.78
C ARG A 31 8.74 10.12 0.40
N VAL A 32 9.37 9.90 -0.76
CA VAL A 32 9.78 8.57 -1.24
C VAL A 32 10.81 7.96 -0.30
N HIS A 33 11.82 8.72 0.11
CA HIS A 33 12.83 8.25 1.05
C HIS A 33 12.24 7.89 2.42
N ASP A 34 11.35 8.72 2.97
CA ASP A 34 10.66 8.42 4.24
C ASP A 34 9.78 7.17 4.14
N LEU A 35 9.05 6.98 3.03
CA LEU A 35 8.24 5.78 2.81
C LEU A 35 9.12 4.52 2.68
N LEU A 36 10.13 4.54 1.81
CA LEU A 36 11.01 3.40 1.59
C LEU A 36 11.80 3.01 2.85
N ALA A 37 12.13 3.97 3.72
CA ALA A 37 12.79 3.68 4.99
C ALA A 37 11.91 2.89 5.97
N ARG A 38 10.58 3.00 5.85
CA ARG A 38 9.59 2.34 6.72
C ARG A 38 9.18 0.96 6.23
N MET A 39 9.43 0.64 4.96
CA MET A 39 9.04 -0.62 4.33
C MET A 39 10.05 -1.74 4.60
N SER A 40 9.54 -2.93 4.90
CA SER A 40 10.26 -4.19 4.82
C SER A 40 10.70 -4.50 3.38
N LEU A 41 11.65 -5.43 3.24
CA LEU A 41 12.09 -5.89 1.92
C LEU A 41 10.93 -6.50 1.11
N ARG A 42 10.04 -7.26 1.78
CA ARG A 42 8.87 -7.86 1.12
C ARG A 42 7.95 -6.78 0.56
N GLU A 43 7.66 -5.74 1.34
CA GLU A 43 6.83 -4.62 0.88
C GLU A 43 7.48 -3.87 -0.28
N LYS A 44 8.81 -3.67 -0.25
CA LYS A 44 9.56 -3.03 -1.35
C LYS A 44 9.48 -3.84 -2.65
N VAL A 45 9.72 -5.14 -2.56
CA VAL A 45 9.65 -6.05 -3.71
C VAL A 45 8.23 -6.09 -4.28
N GLY A 46 7.20 -6.05 -3.42
CA GLY A 46 5.80 -5.99 -3.86
C GLY A 46 5.47 -4.78 -4.74
N GLN A 47 6.13 -3.63 -4.56
CA GLN A 47 5.91 -2.45 -5.41
C GLN A 47 6.37 -2.64 -6.86
N LEU A 48 7.21 -3.63 -7.13
CA LEU A 48 7.72 -3.93 -8.48
C LEU A 48 6.80 -4.86 -9.28
N ASN A 49 5.74 -5.39 -8.64
CA ASN A 49 4.87 -6.37 -9.26
C ASN A 49 3.88 -5.70 -10.23
N GLN A 50 4.03 -5.97 -11.53
CA GLN A 50 3.11 -5.50 -12.58
C GLN A 50 2.61 -6.69 -13.40
N ARG A 51 1.77 -7.54 -12.77
CA ARG A 51 1.34 -8.82 -13.36
C ARG A 51 0.26 -8.66 -14.42
N MET A 52 -0.66 -7.73 -14.21
CA MET A 52 -1.79 -7.50 -15.09
C MET A 52 -1.79 -6.09 -15.65
N TYR A 53 -1.91 -5.98 -16.96
CA TYR A 53 -2.13 -4.71 -17.62
C TYR A 53 -3.61 -4.35 -17.65
N GLY A 54 -3.91 -3.05 -17.58
CA GLY A 54 -5.30 -2.57 -17.52
C GLY A 54 -6.15 -2.99 -18.73
N TRP A 55 -5.56 -3.15 -19.91
CA TRP A 55 -6.28 -3.61 -21.10
C TRP A 55 -6.70 -5.09 -21.06
N ASP A 56 -6.05 -5.91 -20.21
CA ASP A 56 -6.45 -7.29 -19.95
C ASP A 56 -7.50 -7.37 -18.84
N ALA A 57 -7.58 -6.35 -17.99
CA ALA A 57 -8.48 -6.30 -16.83
C ALA A 57 -9.93 -5.97 -17.19
N TYR A 58 -10.16 -5.23 -18.29
CA TYR A 58 -11.48 -4.82 -18.71
C TYR A 58 -11.61 -4.76 -20.24
N ARG A 59 -12.84 -4.88 -20.74
CA ARG A 59 -13.17 -4.68 -22.16
C ARG A 59 -14.21 -3.58 -22.31
N ARG A 60 -14.15 -2.86 -23.44
CA ARG A 60 -15.22 -1.92 -23.82
C ARG A 60 -16.39 -2.69 -24.41
N THR A 61 -17.59 -2.33 -23.98
CA THR A 61 -18.84 -2.86 -24.53
C THR A 61 -19.30 -2.01 -25.72
N SER A 62 -20.16 -2.57 -26.57
CA SER A 62 -20.64 -1.91 -27.80
C SER A 62 -21.50 -0.67 -27.55
N ASP A 63 -22.11 -0.58 -26.36
CA ASP A 63 -22.88 0.56 -25.88
C ASP A 63 -21.99 1.64 -25.20
N GLY A 64 -20.67 1.46 -25.22
CA GLY A 64 -19.71 2.44 -24.69
C GLY A 64 -19.37 2.27 -23.21
N GLY A 65 -19.91 1.24 -22.55
CA GLY A 65 -19.56 0.86 -21.19
C GLY A 65 -18.25 0.06 -21.08
N TYR A 66 -18.01 -0.45 -19.88
CA TYR A 66 -16.87 -1.29 -19.53
C TYR A 66 -17.34 -2.51 -18.75
N GLU A 67 -16.74 -3.66 -19.04
CA GLU A 67 -16.94 -4.89 -18.29
C GLU A 67 -15.59 -5.46 -17.86
N LEU A 68 -15.54 -5.96 -16.64
CA LEU A 68 -14.37 -6.67 -16.10
C LEU A 68 -14.23 -8.03 -16.78
N THR A 69 -12.99 -8.45 -17.02
CA THR A 69 -12.70 -9.74 -17.66
C THR A 69 -12.63 -10.88 -16.65
N ASP A 70 -12.86 -12.10 -17.12
CA ASP A 70 -12.59 -13.31 -16.32
C ASP A 70 -11.12 -13.40 -15.88
N ALA A 71 -10.21 -12.86 -16.70
CA ALA A 71 -8.80 -12.77 -16.36
C ALA A 71 -8.58 -11.93 -15.09
N LEU A 72 -9.28 -10.80 -14.95
CA LEU A 72 -9.21 -9.97 -13.75
C LEU A 72 -9.65 -10.73 -12.49
N TYR A 73 -10.78 -11.44 -12.57
CA TYR A 73 -11.27 -12.23 -11.45
C TYR A 73 -10.27 -13.34 -11.08
N ALA A 74 -9.77 -14.08 -12.08
CA ALA A 74 -8.80 -15.15 -11.87
C ALA A 74 -7.48 -14.67 -11.25
N GLU A 75 -6.96 -13.50 -11.66
CA GLU A 75 -5.74 -12.91 -11.08
C GLU A 75 -5.98 -12.49 -9.63
N THR A 76 -7.11 -11.84 -9.35
CA THR A 76 -7.45 -11.36 -8.00
C THR A 76 -7.66 -12.53 -7.04
N ASP A 77 -8.35 -13.59 -7.46
CA ASP A 77 -8.54 -14.80 -6.66
C ASP A 77 -7.20 -15.51 -6.36
N ARG A 78 -6.28 -15.51 -7.32
CA ARG A 78 -5.01 -16.22 -7.22
C ARG A 78 -3.96 -15.49 -6.39
N PHE A 79 -3.93 -14.17 -6.46
CA PHE A 79 -2.88 -13.35 -5.84
C PHE A 79 -3.40 -12.45 -4.72
N GLU A 80 -4.69 -12.54 -4.38
CA GLU A 80 -5.36 -11.67 -3.39
C GLU A 80 -5.27 -10.17 -3.76
N GLY A 81 -5.12 -9.86 -5.06
CA GLY A 81 -5.03 -8.49 -5.56
C GLY A 81 -4.38 -8.38 -6.94
N LEU A 82 -4.33 -7.15 -7.45
CA LEU A 82 -3.78 -6.81 -8.78
C LEU A 82 -2.26 -6.61 -8.82
N GLY A 83 -1.57 -6.85 -7.71
CA GLY A 83 -0.13 -6.60 -7.56
C GLY A 83 0.51 -7.30 -6.37
N ALA A 84 -0.12 -8.32 -5.80
CA ALA A 84 0.39 -9.07 -4.66
C ALA A 84 1.14 -10.36 -5.06
#